data_AF-A0A3A4BJN4-F1
#
_entry.id   AF-A0A3A4BJN4-F1
#
_cell.length_a   1.000
_cell.length_b   1.000
_cell.length_c   1.000
_cell.angle_alpha   90.00
_cell.angle_beta   90.00
_cell.angle_gamma   90.00
#
_symmetry.space_group_name_H-M   'P 1'
#
loop_
_entity.id
_entity.type
_entity.pdbx_description
1 polymer ?
#
loop_
_entity_poly.entity_id
_entity_poly.type
_entity_poly.pdbx_seq_one_letter_code
_entity_poly.pdbx_strand_id
1 'polypeptide(L)'
;MNAPAACPRCGTGEVLATLRLPYTWRNASGHPVRGTSEIVLCARCGAADPLTGPIVAYFARHGTAGAGDLTSLARALRRWAAGASPPRPDPGAVAAEAEAWRRGDL
;
A
#
# COMPACT_ATOMS: atom_id res chain seq x y z
N MET A 1 20.62 -2.42 -9.22
CA MET A 1 19.84 -1.48 -8.40
C MET A 1 18.47 -1.38 -9.04
N ASN A 2 17.41 -1.90 -8.41
CA ASN A 2 16.05 -1.77 -8.96
C ASN A 2 15.64 -0.30 -8.96
N ALA A 3 15.19 0.23 -10.09
CA ALA A 3 14.59 1.56 -10.14
C ALA A 3 13.42 1.62 -9.15
N PRO A 4 13.18 2.76 -8.46
CA PRO A 4 12.01 2.89 -7.63
C PRO A 4 10.77 2.62 -8.50
N ALA A 5 9.99 1.61 -8.13
CA ALA A 5 8.81 1.25 -8.89
C ALA A 5 7.89 2.46 -8.99
N ALA A 6 7.45 2.81 -10.20
CA ALA A 6 6.46 3.87 -10.37
C ALA A 6 5.20 3.52 -9.57
N CYS A 7 4.57 4.53 -8.96
CA CYS A 7 3.36 4.31 -8.19
C CYS A 7 2.27 3.66 -9.07
N PRO A 8 1.74 2.49 -8.70
CA PRO A 8 0.75 1.77 -9.50
C PRO A 8 -0.58 2.54 -9.64
N ARG A 9 -0.84 3.51 -8.75
CA ARG A 9 -2.06 4.33 -8.78
C ARG A 9 -2.01 5.49 -9.76
N CYS A 10 -0.87 6.17 -9.88
CA CYS A 10 -0.75 7.40 -10.68
C CYS A 10 0.30 7.31 -11.80
N GLY A 11 1.01 6.19 -11.92
CA GLY A 11 2.02 5.91 -12.95
C GLY A 11 3.28 6.79 -12.92
N THR A 12 3.31 7.86 -12.13
CA THR A 12 4.34 8.92 -12.23
C THR A 12 4.96 9.33 -10.90
N GLY A 13 4.37 8.92 -9.78
CA GLY A 13 4.89 9.25 -8.45
C GLY A 13 5.88 8.21 -7.94
N GLU A 14 6.87 8.66 -7.17
CA GLU A 14 7.81 7.79 -6.46
C GLU A 14 7.13 7.10 -5.27
N VAL A 15 7.48 5.83 -5.05
CA VAL A 15 7.08 5.05 -3.87
C VAL A 15 8.07 5.31 -2.73
N LEU A 16 7.59 5.96 -1.67
CA LEU A 16 8.40 6.31 -0.50
C LEU A 16 8.45 5.20 0.55
N ALA A 17 7.36 4.43 0.67
CA ALA A 17 7.26 3.32 1.62
C ALA A 17 6.23 2.30 1.16
N THR A 18 6.41 1.04 1.59
CA THR A 18 5.43 -0.03 1.41
C THR A 18 5.10 -0.63 2.77
N LEU A 19 3.82 -0.64 3.12
CA LEU A 19 3.32 -1.32 4.31
C LEU A 19 2.83 -2.72 3.91
N ARG A 20 3.36 -3.75 4.58
CA ARG A 20 2.95 -5.14 4.39
C ARG A 20 2.04 -5.55 5.53
N LEU A 21 0.78 -5.85 5.20
CA LEU A 21 -0.23 -6.27 6.15
C LEU A 21 -0.56 -7.75 5.94
N PRO A 22 -0.24 -8.63 6.90
CA PRO A 22 -0.76 -9.99 6.86
C PRO A 22 -2.28 -9.93 7.07
N TYR A 23 -3.01 -10.70 6.29
CA TYR A 23 -4.45 -10.87 6.48
C TYR A 23 -4.85 -12.34 6.37
N THR A 24 -5.99 -12.66 6.95
CA THR A 24 -6.60 -13.99 6.83
C THR A 24 -8.04 -13.82 6.41
N TRP A 25 -8.43 -14.51 5.34
CA TRP A 25 -9.83 -14.64 4.91
C TRP A 25 -10.28 -16.09 5.09
N ARG A 26 -11.59 -16.33 5.02
CA ARG A 26 -12.13 -17.69 4.92
C ARG A 26 -12.58 -17.94 3.49
N ASN A 27 -12.24 -19.09 2.94
CA ASN A 27 -12.76 -19.51 1.64
C ASN A 27 -14.22 -20.00 1.77
N ALA A 28 -14.84 -20.38 0.65
CA ALA A 28 -16.22 -20.89 0.62
C ALA A 28 -16.43 -22.14 1.49
N SER A 29 -15.39 -22.95 1.68
CA SER A 29 -15.38 -24.12 2.56
C SER A 29 -15.10 -23.78 4.04
N GLY A 30 -14.97 -22.50 4.38
CA GLY A 30 -14.69 -22.03 5.74
C GLY A 30 -13.22 -22.13 6.18
N HIS A 31 -12.32 -22.66 5.35
CA HIS A 31 -10.90 -22.79 5.68
C HIS A 31 -10.19 -21.43 5.65
N PRO A 32 -9.25 -21.16 6.59
CA PRO A 32 -8.49 -19.93 6.59
C PRO A 32 -7.49 -19.92 5.43
N VAL A 33 -7.51 -18.83 4.67
CA VAL A 33 -6.53 -18.50 3.63
C VAL A 33 -5.71 -17.32 4.13
N ARG A 34 -4.40 -17.51 4.27
CA ARG A 34 -3.46 -16.45 4.66
C ARG A 34 -2.97 -15.73 3.42
N GLY A 35 -2.95 -14.40 3.47
CA GLY A 35 -2.42 -13.54 2.43
C GLY A 35 -1.61 -12.39 3.00
N THR A 36 -0.89 -11.69 2.14
CA THR A 36 -0.22 -10.44 2.48
C THR A 36 -0.72 -9.36 1.53
N SER A 37 -1.14 -8.23 2.06
CA SER A 37 -1.51 -7.05 1.29
C SER A 37 -0.37 -6.05 1.37
N GLU A 38 -0.02 -5.46 0.23
CA GLU A 38 0.92 -4.36 0.16
C GLU A 38 0.17 -3.05 -0.07
N ILE A 39 0.40 -2.08 0.81
CA ILE A 39 -0.13 -0.72 0.68
C ILE A 39 1.04 0.21 0.41
N VAL A 40 0.99 0.84 -0.76
CA VAL A 40 2.04 1.72 -1.26
C VAL A 40 1.78 3.16 -0.84
N LEU A 41 2.78 3.81 -0.25
CA LEU A 41 2.81 5.25 -0.05
C LEU A 41 3.54 5.92 -1.21
N CYS A 42 2.78 6.67 -2.00
CA CYS A 42 3.29 7.49 -3.10
C CYS A 42 3.49 8.95 -2.67
N ALA A 43 4.61 9.54 -3.08
CA ALA A 43 4.94 10.94 -2.82
C ALA A 43 3.88 11.93 -3.36
N ARG A 44 3.18 11.58 -4.46
CA ARG A 44 2.12 12.42 -5.04
C ARG A 44 0.75 12.10 -4.45
N CYS A 45 0.34 10.84 -4.49
CA CYS A 45 -1.01 10.44 -4.06
C CYS A 45 -1.23 10.61 -2.56
N GLY A 46 -0.19 10.44 -1.74
CA GLY A 46 -0.29 10.50 -0.28
C GLY A 46 -0.10 11.90 0.31
N ALA A 47 0.21 12.91 -0.50
CA ALA A 47 0.59 14.25 -0.01
C ALA A 47 -0.54 14.97 0.72
N ALA A 48 -1.79 14.83 0.23
CA ALA A 48 -2.96 15.48 0.81
C ALA A 48 -3.68 14.63 1.87
N ASP A 49 -3.27 13.38 2.07
CA ASP A 49 -3.92 12.48 3.01
C ASP A 49 -3.47 12.76 4.46
N PRO A 50 -4.37 12.88 5.45
CA PRO A 50 -4.00 13.21 6.82
C PRO A 50 -3.12 12.17 7.53
N LEU A 51 -3.20 10.89 7.13
CA LEU A 51 -2.39 9.81 7.72
C LEU A 51 -1.02 9.71 7.06
N THR A 52 -0.93 9.92 5.74
CA THR A 52 0.32 9.74 5.00
C THR A 52 1.06 11.03 4.66
N GLY A 53 0.37 12.16 4.62
CA GLY A 53 0.93 13.49 4.32
C GLY A 53 2.11 13.86 5.21
N PRO A 54 2.08 13.60 6.54
CA PRO A 54 3.25 13.83 7.41
C PRO A 54 4.49 13.01 7.02
N ILE A 55 4.32 11.81 6.48
CA ILE A 55 5.42 10.95 6.01
C ILE A 55 5.97 11.52 4.69
N VAL A 56 5.09 11.93 3.77
CA VAL A 56 5.50 12.59 2.52
C VAL A 56 6.27 13.87 2.81
N ALA A 57 5.78 14.72 3.72
CA ALA A 57 6.45 15.96 4.11
C ALA A 57 7.82 15.70 4.75
N TYR A 58 7.97 14.63 5.53
CA TYR A 58 9.27 14.22 6.07
C TYR A 58 10.27 13.94 4.94
N PHE A 59 9.92 13.08 3.98
CA PHE A 59 10.84 12.72 2.89
C PHE A 59 11.07 13.87 1.92
N ALA A 60 10.08 14.73 1.67
CA ALA A 60 10.26 15.94 0.86
C ALA A 60 11.27 16.92 1.49
N ARG A 61 11.34 17.00 2.83
CA ARG A 61 12.27 17.88 3.55
C ARG A 61 13.66 17.27 3.71
N HIS A 62 13.73 15.97 3.99
CA HIS A 62 14.98 15.32 4.41
C HIS A 62 15.64 14.44 3.35
N GLY A 63 14.90 14.02 2.32
CA GLY A 63 15.33 13.07 1.29
C GLY A 63 15.50 11.64 1.80
N THR A 64 16.09 11.46 2.98
CA THR A 64 16.36 10.18 3.62
C THR A 64 16.02 10.20 5.11
N ALA A 65 15.84 9.03 5.72
CA ALA A 65 15.63 8.92 7.16
C ALA A 65 16.93 9.23 7.92
N GLY A 66 16.94 10.31 8.71
CA GLY A 66 18.10 10.79 9.47
C GLY A 66 17.80 10.97 10.96
N ALA A 67 18.84 10.80 11.80
CA ALA A 67 18.75 10.66 13.25
C ALA A 67 18.01 11.80 13.98
N GLY A 68 18.09 13.04 13.49
CA GLY A 68 17.51 14.22 14.15
C GLY A 68 15.98 14.20 14.26
N ASP A 69 15.28 13.52 13.34
CA ASP A 69 13.82 13.55 13.25
C ASP A 69 13.17 12.14 13.19
N LEU A 70 13.93 11.08 13.53
CA LEU A 70 13.43 9.69 13.47
C LEU A 70 12.19 9.46 14.34
N THR A 71 12.09 10.11 15.50
CA THR A 71 10.93 9.96 16.40
C THR A 71 9.64 10.43 15.74
N SER A 72 9.70 11.54 15.00
CA SER A 72 8.55 12.10 14.28
C SER A 72 8.14 11.21 13.12
N LEU A 73 9.12 10.73 12.34
CA LEU A 73 8.87 9.76 11.27
C LEU A 73 8.25 8.46 11.82
N ALA A 74 8.82 7.90 12.89
CA ALA A 74 8.32 6.68 13.51
C ALA A 74 6.90 6.83 14.08
N ARG A 75 6.53 8.03 14.56
CA ARG A 75 5.16 8.31 15.00
C ARG A 75 4.20 8.36 13.83
N ALA A 76 4.58 9.02 12.73
CA ALA A 76 3.76 9.10 11.53
C ALA A 76 3.55 7.71 10.88
N LEU A 77 4.62 6.93 10.75
CA LEU A 77 4.56 5.55 10.24
C LEU A 77 3.64 4.65 11.09
N ARG A 78 3.72 4.74 12.43
CA ARG A 78 2.83 3.98 13.32
C ARG A 78 1.37 4.38 13.18
N ARG A 79 1.08 5.68 13.04
CA ARG A 79 -0.30 6.16 12.81
C ARG A 79 -0.85 5.68 11.48
N TRP A 80 -0.04 5.75 10.42
CA TRP A 80 -0.41 5.21 9.12
C TRP A 80 -0.68 3.70 9.20
N ALA A 81 0.22 2.93 9.81
CA ALA A 81 0.04 1.48 9.96
C ALA A 81 -1.21 1.11 10.78
N ALA A 82 -1.53 1.87 11.82
CA ALA A 82 -2.72 1.65 12.65
C ALA A 82 -4.04 2.00 11.92
N GLY A 83 -4.01 2.99 11.02
CA GLY A 83 -5.17 3.38 10.21
C GLY A 83 -5.30 2.63 8.89
N ALA A 84 -4.26 1.89 8.49
CA ALA A 84 -4.24 1.16 7.24
C ALA A 84 -5.07 -0.13 7.36
N SER A 85 -5.87 -0.39 6.32
CA SER A 85 -6.62 -1.63 6.17
C SER A 85 -6.36 -2.18 4.78
N PRO A 86 -6.21 -3.51 4.60
CA PRO A 86 -6.14 -4.10 3.27
C PRO A 86 -7.35 -3.64 2.45
N PRO A 87 -7.17 -3.22 1.18
CA PRO A 87 -8.30 -2.95 0.31
C PRO A 87 -9.18 -4.18 0.25
N ARG A 88 -10.50 -3.99 0.38
CA ARG A 88 -11.45 -5.08 0.18
C ARG A 88 -11.44 -5.43 -1.32
N PRO A 89 -11.27 -6.71 -1.68
CA PRO A 89 -11.42 -7.12 -3.07
C PRO A 89 -12.79 -6.68 -3.59
N ASP A 90 -12.82 -6.14 -4.81
CA ASP A 90 -14.08 -5.88 -5.51
C ASP A 90 -14.64 -7.22 -6.03
N PRO A 91 -15.77 -7.71 -5.50
CA PRO A 91 -16.32 -8.99 -5.93
C PRO A 91 -16.66 -9.03 -7.43
N GLY A 92 -17.07 -7.89 -8.01
CA GLY A 92 -17.40 -7.79 -9.42
C GLY A 92 -16.17 -7.90 -10.32
N ALA A 93 -15.09 -7.19 -9.97
CA ALA A 93 -13.82 -7.29 -10.67
C ALA A 93 -13.24 -8.71 -10.61
N VAL A 94 -13.26 -9.34 -9.43
CA VAL A 94 -12.78 -10.72 -9.26
C VAL A 94 -13.60 -11.70 -10.09
N ALA A 95 -14.92 -11.54 -10.15
CA ALA A 95 -15.78 -12.39 -10.96
C ALA A 95 -15.51 -12.23 -12.46
N ALA A 96 -15.30 -11.00 -12.92
CA ALA A 96 -14.97 -10.70 -14.32
C ALA A 96 -13.62 -11.29 -14.74
N GLU A 97 -12.60 -11.16 -13.88
CA GLU A 97 -11.28 -11.75 -14.09
C GLU A 97 -11.35 -13.29 -14.14
N ALA A 98 -12.07 -13.91 -13.21
CA ALA A 98 -12.28 -15.36 -13.20
C ALA A 98 -12.98 -15.87 -14.47
N GLU A 99 -13.90 -15.08 -15.03
CA GLU A 99 -14.62 -15.41 -16.25
C GLU A 99 -13.74 -15.27 -17.49
N ALA A 100 -12.90 -14.23 -17.56
CA ALA A 100 -11.87 -14.10 -18.59
C ALA A 100 -10.87 -15.25 -18.57
N TRP A 101 -10.42 -15.67 -17.39
CA TRP A 101 -9.55 -16.83 -17.23
C TRP A 101 -10.20 -18.12 -17.76
N ARG A 102 -11.47 -18.37 -17.42
CA ARG A 102 -12.21 -19.56 -17.89
C ARG A 102 -12.34 -19.62 -19.42
N ARG A 103 -12.41 -18.48 -20.09
CA ARG A 103 -12.47 -18.39 -21.56
C ARG A 103 -11.10 -18.43 -22.24
N GLY A 104 -10.01 -18.29 -21.48
CA GLY A 104 -8.64 -18.24 -22.02
C GLY A 104 -8.22 -16.84 -22.51
N ASP A 105 -8.88 -15.78 -22.04
CA ASP A 105 -8.61 -14.39 -22.42
C ASP A 105 -7.52 -13.71 -21.56
N LEU A 106 -6.95 -14.42 -20.58
CA LEU A 106 -5.91 -13.96 -19.64
C LEU A 106 -4.60 -14.73 -19.82
#